data_AF-A0AAE1UGJ3-F1
#
_entry.id   AF-A0AAE1UGJ3-F1
#
_cell.length_a   1.000
_cell.length_b   1.000
_cell.length_c   1.000
_cell.angle_alpha   90.00
_cell.angle_beta   90.00
_cell.angle_gamma   90.00
#
_symmetry.space_group_name_H-M   'P 1'
#
loop_
_entity.id
_entity.type
_entity.pdbx_description
1 polymer ?
#
loop_
_entity_poly.entity_id
_entity_poly.type
_entity_poly.pdbx_seq_one_letter_code
_entity_poly.pdbx_strand_id
1 'polypeptide(L)'
;MNRNGDGGERARLPAFGGDKNYDRWKQELKAWKFVTNIGKKKQAMAVALSFPEGSEVRSKIFEEVNIDELMNDDGMNVLLQHLDKWYQKDEMSAAYDAWTRFDTFTKVNEDAMEKYILEFVKRIAVLEKYKVSIPKCILAFKLLDNAGLDIKDKQIVLTAVSFSEPEKMFDSMQ
;
A
#
# COMPACT_ATOMS: atom_id res chain seq x y z
N MET A 1 30.65 19.72 44.96
CA MET A 1 29.27 19.17 44.91
C MET A 1 28.34 20.33 44.59
N ASN A 2 27.58 20.34 43.49
CA ASN A 2 26.35 19.57 43.35
C ASN A 2 26.07 19.29 41.87
N ARG A 3 26.02 18.01 41.47
CA ARG A 3 25.46 17.55 40.20
C ARG A 3 24.06 17.02 40.52
N ASN A 4 23.04 17.82 40.22
CA ASN A 4 21.66 17.33 40.05
C ASN A 4 21.47 17.29 38.52
N GLY A 5 21.22 16.17 37.85
CA GLY A 5 20.42 15.04 38.26
C GLY A 5 19.17 15.05 37.37
N ASP A 6 19.15 14.14 36.40
CA ASP A 6 18.01 13.75 35.56
C ASP A 6 17.73 14.53 34.26
N GLY A 7 18.73 14.53 33.37
CA GLY A 7 18.50 14.71 31.93
C GLY A 7 18.04 13.40 31.31
N GLY A 8 16.86 12.90 31.69
CA GLY A 8 16.26 11.71 31.07
C GLY A 8 16.18 11.91 29.56
N GLU A 9 16.95 11.11 28.81
CA GLU A 9 17.05 11.20 27.36
C GLU A 9 15.63 11.07 26.78
N ARG A 10 15.09 12.17 26.25
CA ARG A 10 13.72 12.16 25.70
C ARG A 10 13.68 11.13 24.59
N ALA A 11 12.81 10.13 24.71
CA ALA A 11 12.60 9.15 23.64
C ALA A 11 12.33 9.90 22.32
N ARG A 12 13.26 9.75 21.37
CA ARG A 12 13.24 10.50 20.11
C ARG A 12 12.00 10.10 19.32
N LEU A 13 11.29 11.10 18.80
CA LEU A 13 10.12 10.86 17.98
C LEU A 13 10.50 10.12 16.69
N PRO A 14 9.77 9.06 16.30
CA PRO A 14 9.99 8.36 15.04
C PRO A 14 9.80 9.27 13.84
N ALA A 15 10.83 9.40 13.01
CA ALA A 15 10.74 10.15 11.77
C ALA A 15 9.82 9.43 10.76
N PHE A 16 8.97 10.21 10.08
CA PHE A 16 8.14 9.78 8.97
C PHE A 16 8.80 10.12 7.63
N GLY A 17 8.83 9.18 6.69
CA GLY A 17 9.41 9.35 5.35
C GLY A 17 10.60 8.41 5.06
N GLY A 18 11.21 8.59 3.87
CA GLY A 18 12.21 7.68 3.31
C GLY A 18 11.59 6.34 2.90
N ASP A 19 12.30 5.24 3.14
CA ASP A 19 11.82 3.88 2.82
C ASP A 19 10.80 3.33 3.83
N LYS A 20 10.40 4.13 4.83
CA LYS A 20 9.48 3.71 5.89
C LYS A 20 8.04 3.94 5.45
N ASN A 21 7.29 2.85 5.28
CA ASN A 21 5.86 2.93 5.00
C ASN A 21 5.05 3.40 6.24
N TYR A 22 3.83 3.85 5.97
CA TYR A 22 2.93 4.40 6.99
C TYR A 22 2.64 3.42 8.12
N ASP A 23 2.33 2.16 7.81
CA ASP A 23 2.07 1.12 8.81
C ASP A 23 3.23 0.92 9.79
N ARG A 24 4.46 0.83 9.29
CA ARG A 24 5.65 0.67 10.12
C ARG A 24 5.86 1.89 11.01
N TRP A 25 5.74 3.09 10.47
CA TRP A 25 5.85 4.32 11.25
C TRP A 25 4.77 4.42 12.34
N LYS A 26 3.53 4.05 12.02
CA LYS A 26 2.42 4.00 12.98
C LYS A 26 2.71 3.04 14.13
N GLN A 27 3.34 1.89 13.88
CA GLN A 27 3.76 0.96 14.95
C GLN A 27 4.86 1.56 15.83
N GLU A 28 5.84 2.23 15.24
CA GLU A 28 6.88 2.95 16.00
C GLU A 28 6.27 4.07 16.86
N LEU A 29 5.27 4.80 16.34
CA LEU A 29 4.53 5.80 17.13
C LEU A 29 3.80 5.18 18.31
N LYS A 30 3.17 4.01 18.13
CA LYS A 30 2.52 3.29 19.24
C LYS A 30 3.54 2.98 20.34
N ALA A 31 4.71 2.46 19.98
CA ALA A 31 5.79 2.22 20.94
C ALA A 31 6.26 3.51 21.61
N TRP A 32 6.46 4.59 20.83
CA TRP A 32 6.89 5.89 21.32
C TRP A 32 5.93 6.49 22.36
N LYS A 33 4.61 6.30 22.20
CA LYS A 33 3.60 6.76 23.18
C LYS A 33 3.80 6.18 24.59
N PHE A 34 4.41 5.00 24.71
CA PHE A 34 4.66 4.35 26.01
C PHE A 34 5.94 4.84 26.70
N VAL A 35 6.92 5.32 25.93
CA VAL A 35 8.26 5.69 26.43
C VAL A 35 8.49 7.20 26.46
N THR A 36 7.58 7.99 25.90
CA THR A 36 7.68 9.45 25.86
C THR A 36 7.26 10.10 27.17
N ASN A 37 7.97 11.15 27.55
CA ASN A 37 7.62 12.00 28.70
C ASN A 37 6.72 13.19 28.29
N ILE A 38 6.32 13.27 27.01
CA ILE A 38 5.38 14.29 26.54
C ILE A 38 3.97 13.92 27.02
N GLY A 39 3.33 14.82 27.77
CA GLY A 39 1.96 14.64 28.23
C GLY A 39 0.99 14.44 27.07
N LYS A 40 -0.03 13.59 27.25
CA LYS A 40 -0.96 13.13 26.20
C LYS A 40 -1.51 14.26 25.31
N LYS A 41 -1.95 15.36 25.94
CA LYS A 41 -2.45 16.59 25.27
C LYS A 41 -1.48 17.25 24.30
N LYS A 42 -0.18 16.98 24.38
CA LYS A 42 0.84 17.59 23.52
C LYS A 42 1.42 16.61 22.51
N GLN A 43 1.12 15.32 22.63
CA GLN A 43 1.70 14.28 21.77
C GLN A 43 1.29 14.47 20.31
N ALA A 44 0.01 14.74 20.03
CA ALA A 44 -0.46 14.91 18.65
C ALA A 44 0.13 16.12 17.97
N MET A 45 0.20 17.25 18.66
CA MET A 45 0.88 18.43 18.15
C MET A 45 2.37 18.17 17.91
N ALA A 46 3.05 17.46 18.82
CA ALA A 46 4.45 17.11 18.63
C ALA A 46 4.68 16.24 17.39
N VAL A 47 3.78 15.29 17.10
CA VAL A 47 3.81 14.48 15.88
C VAL A 47 3.52 15.32 14.64
N ALA A 48 2.45 16.13 14.65
CA ALA A 48 2.07 17.02 13.55
C ALA A 48 3.21 17.98 13.16
N LEU A 49 3.91 18.54 14.15
CA LEU A 49 5.05 19.43 13.93
C LEU A 49 6.33 18.72 13.49
N SER A 50 6.40 17.38 13.59
CA SER A 50 7.57 16.61 13.17
C SER A 50 7.62 16.30 11.69
N PHE A 51 6.48 16.38 11.00
CA PHE A 51 6.45 16.24 9.55
C PHE A 51 7.23 17.40 8.90
N PRO A 52 7.97 17.16 7.81
CA PRO A 52 8.73 18.21 7.14
C PRO A 52 7.86 19.41 6.78
N GLU A 53 8.40 20.61 6.98
CA GLU A 53 7.74 21.84 6.55
C GLU A 53 7.54 21.82 5.02
N GLY A 54 6.35 22.22 4.56
CA GLY A 54 5.96 22.14 3.15
C GLY A 54 5.56 20.74 2.64
N SER A 55 5.60 19.70 3.48
CA SER A 55 5.06 18.38 3.08
C SER A 55 3.54 18.38 3.01
N GLU A 56 2.98 17.66 2.04
CA GLU A 56 1.53 17.56 1.81
C GLU A 56 0.79 17.06 3.05
N VAL A 57 1.35 16.05 3.74
CA VAL A 57 0.77 15.52 4.99
C VAL A 57 0.69 16.58 6.08
N ARG A 58 1.71 17.44 6.21
CA ARG A 58 1.71 18.52 7.18
C ARG A 58 0.66 19.56 6.83
N SER A 59 0.58 19.98 5.55
CA SER A 59 -0.44 20.92 5.09
C SER A 59 -1.85 20.40 5.37
N LYS A 60 -2.15 19.15 4.98
CA LYS A 60 -3.45 18.52 5.25
C LYS A 60 -3.81 18.47 6.74
N ILE A 61 -2.85 18.20 7.63
CA ILE A 61 -3.10 18.23 9.09
C ILE A 61 -3.53 19.63 9.54
N PHE A 62 -2.80 20.67 9.16
CA PHE A 62 -3.07 22.03 9.64
C PHE A 62 -4.21 22.72 8.89
N GLU A 63 -4.63 22.20 7.73
CA GLU A 63 -5.79 22.69 6.97
C GLU A 63 -7.10 21.97 7.36
N GLU A 64 -7.05 20.66 7.60
CA GLU A 64 -8.26 19.83 7.80
C GLU A 64 -8.56 19.48 9.27
N VAL A 65 -7.57 19.56 10.17
CA VAL A 65 -7.73 19.14 11.58
C VAL A 65 -7.67 20.34 12.52
N ASN A 66 -8.63 20.42 13.44
CA ASN A 66 -8.65 21.47 14.44
C ASN A 66 -7.49 21.29 15.46
N ILE A 67 -6.73 22.35 15.71
CA ILE A 67 -5.63 22.39 16.68
C ILE A 67 -6.10 22.00 18.08
N ASP A 68 -7.30 22.43 18.49
CA ASP A 68 -7.86 22.13 19.82
C ASP A 68 -8.19 20.64 19.97
N GLU A 69 -8.56 19.98 18.87
CA GLU A 69 -8.78 18.52 18.83
C GLU A 69 -7.45 17.75 18.93
N LEU A 70 -6.37 18.29 18.35
CA LEU A 70 -5.03 17.72 18.51
C LEU A 70 -4.46 17.95 19.92
N MET A 71 -4.89 19.01 20.61
CA MET A 71 -4.37 19.41 21.92
C MET A 71 -5.14 18.83 23.12
N ASN A 72 -5.79 17.67 22.95
CA ASN A 72 -6.52 16.98 24.02
C ASN A 72 -5.95 15.57 24.30
N ASP A 73 -6.45 14.89 25.32
CA ASP A 73 -5.93 13.57 25.73
C ASP A 73 -6.13 12.46 24.69
N ASP A 74 -7.09 12.66 23.76
CA ASP A 74 -7.40 11.77 22.64
C ASP A 74 -6.83 12.26 21.30
N GLY A 75 -6.12 13.40 21.28
CA GLY A 75 -5.72 14.07 20.03
C GLY A 75 -4.80 13.22 19.16
N MET A 76 -4.12 12.25 19.77
CA MET A 76 -3.33 11.26 19.03
C MET A 76 -4.19 10.28 18.23
N ASN A 77 -5.33 9.88 18.78
CA ASN A 77 -6.27 9.05 18.03
C ASN A 77 -6.93 9.85 16.92
N VAL A 78 -7.29 11.12 17.16
CA VAL A 78 -7.79 12.04 16.12
C VAL A 78 -6.78 12.14 14.97
N LEU A 79 -5.51 12.46 15.28
CA LEU A 79 -4.46 12.56 14.26
C LEU A 79 -4.31 11.26 13.46
N LEU A 80 -4.25 10.12 14.15
CA LEU A 80 -4.10 8.83 13.50
C LEU A 80 -5.30 8.46 12.62
N GLN A 81 -6.53 8.83 13.00
CA GLN A 81 -7.72 8.59 12.19
C GLN A 81 -7.69 9.38 10.86
N HIS A 82 -7.27 10.65 10.90
CA HIS A 82 -7.10 11.44 9.67
C HIS A 82 -6.00 10.87 8.77
N LEU A 83 -4.85 10.55 9.36
CA LEU A 83 -3.74 9.92 8.63
C LEU A 83 -4.15 8.58 8.04
N ASP A 84 -4.83 7.72 8.82
CA ASP A 84 -5.37 6.43 8.34
C ASP A 84 -6.26 6.64 7.13
N LYS A 85 -7.20 7.59 7.21
CA LYS A 85 -8.12 7.90 6.11
C LYS A 85 -7.37 8.32 4.84
N TRP A 86 -6.37 9.19 4.95
CA TRP A 86 -5.62 9.66 3.78
C TRP A 86 -4.77 8.55 3.18
N TYR A 87 -3.95 7.85 3.99
CA TYR A 87 -3.08 6.78 3.50
C TYR A 87 -3.87 5.56 3.00
N GLN A 88 -5.00 5.20 3.61
CA GLN A 88 -5.88 4.15 3.10
C GLN A 88 -6.54 4.55 1.77
N LYS A 89 -6.96 5.82 1.63
CA LYS A 89 -7.52 6.31 0.36
C LYS A 89 -6.46 6.23 -0.73
N ASP A 90 -5.22 6.60 -0.43
CA ASP A 90 -4.12 6.54 -1.39
C ASP A 90 -3.79 5.09 -1.75
N GLU A 91 -3.75 4.17 -0.76
CA GLU A 91 -3.59 2.72 -1.01
C GLU A 91 -4.71 2.14 -1.88
N MET A 92 -5.97 2.48 -1.60
CA MET A 92 -7.12 2.01 -2.39
C MET A 92 -7.11 2.59 -3.80
N SER A 93 -6.74 3.86 -3.95
CA SER A 93 -6.60 4.50 -5.26
C SER A 93 -5.48 3.84 -6.08
N ALA A 94 -4.34 3.57 -5.45
CA ALA A 94 -3.23 2.87 -6.09
C ALA A 94 -3.60 1.41 -6.46
N ALA A 95 -4.35 0.73 -5.61
CA ALA A 95 -4.87 -0.61 -5.88
C ALA A 95 -5.84 -0.61 -7.08
N TYR A 96 -6.73 0.39 -7.16
CA TYR A 96 -7.66 0.56 -8.27
C TYR A 96 -6.95 0.88 -9.59
N ASP A 97 -5.92 1.74 -9.56
CA ASP A 97 -5.10 2.03 -10.74
C ASP A 97 -4.34 0.79 -11.22
N ALA A 98 -3.77 0.02 -10.28
CA ALA A 98 -3.12 -1.24 -10.58
C ALA A 98 -4.10 -2.25 -11.19
N TRP A 99 -5.30 -2.36 -10.63
CA TRP A 99 -6.38 -3.20 -11.16
C TRP A 99 -6.76 -2.78 -12.58
N THR A 100 -7.01 -1.49 -12.81
CA THR A 100 -7.40 -0.97 -14.12
C THR A 100 -6.33 -1.28 -15.18
N ARG A 101 -5.05 -1.08 -14.83
CA ARG A 101 -3.92 -1.41 -15.72
C ARG A 101 -3.78 -2.90 -16.00
N PHE A 102 -4.16 -3.76 -15.06
CA PHE A 102 -4.20 -5.21 -15.27
C PHE A 102 -5.40 -5.62 -16.12
N ASP A 103 -6.59 -5.13 -15.78
CA ASP A 103 -7.86 -5.50 -16.41
C ASP A 103 -7.90 -5.15 -17.89
N THR A 104 -7.33 -3.99 -18.24
CA THR A 104 -7.24 -3.48 -19.61
C THR A 104 -6.00 -3.96 -20.37
N PHE A 105 -5.11 -4.74 -19.75
CA PHE A 105 -3.87 -5.19 -20.39
C PHE A 105 -4.14 -6.26 -21.45
N THR A 106 -3.78 -5.94 -22.69
CA THR A 106 -3.87 -6.83 -23.86
C THR A 106 -2.54 -6.93 -24.58
N LYS A 107 -2.31 -8.06 -25.25
CA LYS A 107 -1.13 -8.27 -26.07
C LYS A 107 -1.15 -7.31 -27.26
N VAL A 108 -0.04 -6.63 -27.48
CA VAL A 108 0.19 -5.85 -28.71
C VAL A 108 0.55 -6.82 -29.85
N ASN A 109 -0.03 -6.61 -31.04
CA ASN A 109 0.11 -7.54 -32.17
C ASN A 109 1.57 -7.87 -32.52
N GLU A 110 2.48 -6.89 -32.40
CA GLU A 110 3.90 -7.02 -32.74
C GLU A 110 4.77 -7.64 -31.63
N ASP A 111 4.26 -7.74 -30.40
CA ASP A 111 5.04 -8.26 -29.27
C ASP A 111 5.14 -9.79 -29.31
N ALA A 112 6.25 -10.35 -28.83
CA ALA A 112 6.38 -11.79 -28.61
C ALA A 112 5.42 -12.27 -27.50
N MET A 113 4.91 -13.51 -27.61
CA MET A 113 4.00 -14.09 -26.62
C MET A 113 4.65 -14.19 -25.22
N GLU A 114 5.92 -14.58 -25.16
CA GLU A 114 6.70 -14.66 -23.91
C GLU A 114 6.78 -13.31 -23.18
N LYS A 115 6.99 -12.22 -23.95
CA LYS A 115 7.01 -10.86 -23.40
C LYS A 115 5.66 -10.49 -22.81
N TYR A 116 4.56 -10.85 -23.49
CA TYR A 116 3.21 -10.64 -22.99
C TYR A 116 2.95 -11.40 -21.67
N ILE A 117 3.25 -12.71 -21.63
CA ILE A 117 3.06 -13.54 -20.43
C ILE A 117 3.86 -12.96 -19.25
N LEU A 118 5.14 -12.65 -19.45
CA LEU A 118 6.00 -12.10 -18.41
C LEU A 118 5.46 -10.77 -17.85
N GLU A 119 4.93 -9.92 -18.71
CA GLU A 119 4.38 -8.62 -18.36
C GLU A 119 2.98 -8.72 -17.70
N PHE A 120 2.22 -9.78 -18.02
CA PHE A 120 0.99 -10.18 -17.34
C PHE A 120 1.27 -10.65 -15.91
N VAL A 121 2.27 -11.53 -15.72
CA VAL A 121 2.69 -12.03 -14.40
C VAL A 121 3.18 -10.92 -13.49
N LYS A 122 3.95 -9.97 -14.03
CA LYS A 122 4.38 -8.79 -13.27
C LYS A 122 3.20 -7.96 -12.75
N ARG A 123 2.14 -7.80 -13.54
CA ARG A 123 0.93 -7.06 -13.09
C ARG A 123 0.22 -7.78 -11.97
N ILE A 124 0.13 -9.11 -12.00
CA ILE A 124 -0.42 -9.90 -10.89
C ILE A 124 0.41 -9.67 -9.62
N ALA A 125 1.74 -9.73 -9.71
CA ALA A 125 2.61 -9.47 -8.57
C ALA A 125 2.45 -8.04 -8.00
N VAL A 126 2.07 -7.05 -8.83
CA VAL A 126 1.71 -5.71 -8.34
C VAL A 126 0.37 -5.72 -7.60
N LEU A 127 -0.63 -6.44 -8.10
CA LEU A 127 -1.94 -6.58 -7.42
C LEU A 127 -1.81 -7.28 -6.06
N GLU A 128 -0.95 -8.30 -5.98
CA GLU A 128 -0.66 -9.02 -4.73
C GLU A 128 -0.07 -8.10 -3.65
N LYS A 129 0.72 -7.08 -4.03
CA LYS A 129 1.23 -6.07 -3.08
C LYS A 129 0.11 -5.27 -2.41
N TYR A 130 -1.02 -5.09 -3.10
CA TYR A 130 -2.22 -4.45 -2.58
C TYR A 130 -3.24 -5.45 -2.01
N LYS A 131 -2.84 -6.71 -1.80
CA LYS A 131 -3.70 -7.80 -1.30
C LYS A 131 -4.91 -8.10 -2.20
N VAL A 132 -4.83 -7.72 -3.48
CA VAL A 132 -5.83 -8.08 -4.50
C VAL A 132 -5.47 -9.46 -5.04
N SER A 133 -6.19 -10.48 -4.58
CA SER A 133 -6.01 -11.87 -5.01
C SER A 133 -7.06 -12.25 -6.05
N ILE A 134 -6.62 -12.78 -7.18
CA ILE A 134 -7.48 -13.22 -8.28
C ILE A 134 -7.40 -14.74 -8.35
N PRO A 135 -8.54 -15.46 -8.43
CA PRO A 135 -8.52 -16.90 -8.63
C PRO A 135 -7.76 -17.29 -9.90
N LYS A 136 -6.93 -18.34 -9.81
CA LYS A 136 -6.07 -18.78 -10.93
C LYS A 136 -6.84 -19.11 -12.21
N CYS A 137 -8.06 -19.64 -12.11
CA CYS A 137 -8.90 -19.89 -13.28
C CYS A 137 -9.25 -18.58 -14.03
N ILE A 138 -9.56 -17.50 -13.30
CA ILE A 138 -9.84 -16.18 -13.90
C ILE A 138 -8.59 -15.59 -14.53
N LEU A 139 -7.41 -15.79 -13.90
CA LEU A 139 -6.13 -15.39 -14.48
C LEU A 139 -5.85 -16.11 -15.80
N ALA A 140 -6.10 -17.42 -15.87
CA ALA A 140 -5.97 -18.20 -17.10
C ALA A 140 -6.93 -17.72 -18.19
N PHE A 141 -8.19 -17.46 -17.86
CA PHE A 141 -9.17 -16.93 -18.82
C PHE A 141 -8.76 -15.57 -19.36
N LYS A 142 -8.35 -14.64 -18.48
CA LYS A 142 -7.87 -13.33 -18.89
C LYS A 142 -6.61 -13.40 -19.75
N LEU A 143 -5.65 -14.25 -19.38
CA LEU A 143 -4.43 -14.44 -20.17
C LEU A 143 -4.77 -14.89 -21.59
N LEU A 144 -5.68 -15.86 -21.74
CA LEU A 144 -6.11 -16.35 -23.06
C LEU A 144 -6.91 -15.31 -23.86
N ASP A 145 -7.84 -14.62 -23.21
CA ASP A 145 -8.71 -13.67 -23.90
C ASP A 145 -7.98 -12.42 -24.37
N ASN A 146 -6.98 -12.01 -23.60
CA ASN A 146 -6.19 -10.80 -23.88
C ASN A 146 -4.91 -11.10 -24.67
N ALA A 147 -4.61 -12.36 -25.00
CA ALA A 147 -3.44 -12.77 -25.78
C ALA A 147 -3.54 -12.45 -27.29
N GLY A 148 -4.67 -11.91 -27.77
CA GLY A 148 -4.85 -11.61 -29.20
C GLY A 148 -4.86 -12.85 -30.10
N LEU A 149 -5.15 -14.02 -29.53
CA LEU A 149 -5.25 -15.30 -30.24
C LEU A 149 -6.56 -15.39 -31.03
N ASP A 150 -6.49 -16.01 -32.20
CA ASP A 150 -7.68 -16.35 -32.96
C ASP A 150 -8.42 -17.54 -32.32
N ILE A 151 -9.60 -17.86 -32.84
CA ILE A 151 -10.46 -18.91 -32.27
C ILE A 151 -9.78 -20.29 -32.33
N LYS A 152 -8.98 -20.56 -33.36
CA LYS A 152 -8.32 -21.87 -33.55
C LYS A 152 -7.15 -22.02 -32.59
N ASP A 153 -6.34 -20.98 -32.45
CA ASP A 153 -5.21 -20.96 -31.52
C ASP A 153 -5.69 -21.06 -30.06
N LYS A 154 -6.79 -20.37 -29.72
CA LYS A 154 -7.45 -20.54 -28.41
C LYS A 154 -7.89 -21.99 -28.18
N GLN A 155 -8.50 -22.64 -29.18
CA GLN A 155 -8.93 -24.04 -29.06
C GLN A 155 -7.73 -24.98 -28.84
N ILE A 156 -6.61 -24.76 -29.52
CA ILE A 156 -5.38 -25.54 -29.32
C ILE A 156 -4.92 -25.43 -27.87
N VAL A 157 -4.83 -24.22 -27.32
CA VAL A 157 -4.41 -24.03 -25.92
C VAL A 157 -5.40 -24.67 -24.94
N LEU A 158 -6.71 -24.51 -25.16
CA LEU A 158 -7.74 -25.14 -24.32
C LEU A 158 -7.69 -26.67 -24.37
N THR A 159 -7.29 -27.28 -25.50
CA THR A 159 -7.10 -28.74 -25.57
C THR A 159 -5.83 -29.22 -24.87
N ALA A 160 -4.79 -28.37 -24.82
CA ALA A 160 -3.53 -28.69 -24.15
C ALA A 160 -3.61 -28.56 -22.62
N VAL A 161 -4.53 -27.74 -22.12
CA VAL A 161 -4.67 -27.48 -20.68
C VAL A 161 -5.83 -28.25 -20.08
N SER A 162 -5.57 -28.98 -18.98
CA SER A 162 -6.60 -29.80 -18.35
C SER A 162 -7.59 -28.97 -17.54
N PHE A 163 -8.84 -28.92 -18.01
CA PHE A 163 -9.96 -28.29 -17.29
C PHE A 163 -10.34 -29.01 -15.98
N SER A 164 -9.84 -30.24 -15.76
CA SER A 164 -10.08 -30.96 -14.51
C SER A 164 -9.31 -30.37 -13.33
N GLU A 165 -8.34 -29.48 -13.57
CA GLU A 165 -7.51 -28.85 -12.54
C GLU A 165 -7.42 -27.33 -12.75
N PRO A 166 -8.51 -26.57 -12.50
CA PRO A 166 -8.59 -25.13 -12.75
C PRO A 166 -7.52 -24.30 -12.01
N GLU A 167 -7.00 -24.82 -10.90
CA GLU A 167 -5.94 -24.18 -10.13
C GLU A 167 -4.54 -24.34 -10.73
N LYS A 168 -4.33 -25.32 -11.60
CA LYS A 168 -3.06 -25.50 -12.33
C LYS A 168 -3.09 -24.92 -13.74
N MET A 169 -4.28 -24.53 -14.20
CA MET A 169 -4.52 -23.99 -15.54
C MET A 169 -3.61 -22.80 -15.85
N PHE A 170 -3.52 -21.84 -14.92
CA PHE A 170 -2.66 -20.67 -15.09
C PHE A 170 -1.18 -21.04 -15.08
N ASP A 171 -0.74 -21.88 -14.14
CA ASP A 171 0.66 -22.30 -14.03
C ASP A 171 1.15 -23.04 -15.28
N SER A 172 0.26 -23.77 -15.97
CA SER A 172 0.59 -24.47 -17.23
C SER A 172 0.69 -23.58 -18.48
N MET A 173 0.28 -22.31 -18.38
CA MET A 173 0.31 -21.34 -19.47
C MET A 173 1.44 -20.31 -19.34
N GLN A 174 2.21 -20.37 -18.25
CA GLN A 174 3.31 -19.47 -17.93
C GLN A 174 4.66 -19.97 -18.47
#